data_AF-A0A7D5MAD8-F1
#
_entry.id   AF-A0A7D5MAD8-F1
#
_cell.length_a   1.000
_cell.length_b   1.000
_cell.length_c   1.000
_cell.angle_alpha   90.00
_cell.angle_beta   90.00
_cell.angle_gamma   90.00
#
_symmetry.space_group_name_H-M   'P 1'
#
loop_
_entity.id
_entity.type
_entity.pdbx_description
1 polymer ?
#
loop_
_entity_poly.entity_id
_entity_poly.type
_entity_poly.pdbx_seq_one_letter_code
_entity_poly.pdbx_strand_id
1 'polypeptide(L)'
;MKKINKLQKQLESVKTELGRLLQFRETSALKKFKRQLEGEKSNILSEIKKSTQTKAEKEKQRQQKRTVANRNRSSKNKRVWNYVKSIQKNYYPKKPLKEIRTSLRKHRQGLDNDVSDVAWRNPSP
;
A
#
# COMPACT_ATOMS: atom_id res chain seq x y z
N MET A 1 -16.06 -2.26 -29.49
CA MET A 1 -14.79 -2.04 -30.23
C MET A 1 -14.50 -0.56 -30.52
N LYS A 2 -15.44 0.23 -31.06
CA LYS A 2 -15.22 1.67 -31.38
C LYS A 2 -14.58 2.51 -30.25
N LYS A 3 -15.00 2.31 -28.99
CA LYS A 3 -14.44 3.00 -27.82
C LYS A 3 -12.97 2.65 -27.54
N ILE A 4 -12.59 1.38 -27.66
CA ILE A 4 -11.19 0.93 -27.43
C ILE A 4 -10.28 1.52 -28.50
N ASN A 5 -10.71 1.48 -29.76
CA ASN A 5 -9.96 2.07 -30.86
C ASN A 5 -9.75 3.58 -30.67
N LYS A 6 -10.77 4.30 -30.14
CA LYS A 6 -10.63 5.72 -29.76
C LYS A 6 -9.57 5.92 -28.66
N LEU A 7 -9.62 5.12 -27.59
CA LEU A 7 -8.64 5.19 -26.50
C LEU A 7 -7.22 4.85 -26.98
N GLN A 8 -7.06 3.90 -27.88
CA GLN A 8 -5.77 3.58 -28.49
C GLN A 8 -5.22 4.74 -29.33
N LYS A 9 -6.06 5.39 -30.14
CA LYS A 9 -5.66 6.60 -30.88
C LYS A 9 -5.23 7.73 -29.94
N GLN A 10 -5.97 7.96 -28.86
CA GLN A 10 -5.60 8.95 -27.85
C GLN A 10 -4.28 8.60 -27.16
N LEU A 11 -4.06 7.33 -26.83
CA LEU A 11 -2.80 6.86 -26.25
C LEU A 11 -1.61 7.14 -27.17
N GLU A 12 -1.74 6.87 -28.46
CA GLU A 12 -0.68 7.16 -29.42
C GLU A 12 -0.45 8.66 -29.59
N SER A 13 -1.51 9.49 -29.60
CA SER A 13 -1.36 10.96 -29.58
C SER A 13 -0.51 11.42 -28.40
N VAL A 14 -0.87 11.02 -27.17
CA VAL A 14 -0.16 11.40 -25.95
C VAL A 14 1.30 10.90 -25.97
N LYS A 15 1.56 9.70 -26.49
CA LYS A 15 2.94 9.20 -26.66
C LYS A 15 3.74 10.04 -27.64
N THR A 16 3.15 10.42 -28.77
CA THR A 16 3.83 11.26 -29.76
C THR A 16 4.10 12.66 -29.22
N GLU A 17 3.17 13.24 -28.47
CA GLU A 17 3.34 14.51 -27.78
C GLU A 17 4.47 14.44 -26.75
N LEU A 18 4.48 13.41 -25.88
CA LEU A 18 5.59 13.17 -24.94
C LEU A 18 6.94 13.03 -25.67
N GLY A 19 6.98 12.35 -26.82
CA GLY A 19 8.18 12.24 -27.65
C GLY A 19 8.65 13.59 -28.21
N ARG A 20 7.73 14.43 -28.70
CA ARG A 20 8.03 15.79 -29.18
C ARG A 20 8.59 16.66 -28.06
N LEU A 21 8.08 16.52 -26.84
CA LEU A 21 8.53 17.27 -25.67
C LEU A 21 9.97 16.96 -25.24
N LEU A 22 10.60 15.91 -25.77
CA LEU A 22 12.02 15.61 -25.53
C LEU A 22 12.96 16.56 -26.28
N GLN A 23 12.49 17.23 -27.33
CA GLN A 23 13.30 18.15 -28.13
C GLN A 23 13.52 19.51 -27.45
N PHE A 24 12.73 19.83 -26.42
CA PHE A 24 12.77 21.10 -25.73
C PHE A 24 13.67 21.03 -24.50
N ARG A 25 14.29 22.17 -24.14
CA ARG A 25 15.07 22.30 -22.91
C ARG A 25 14.20 22.09 -21.68
N GLU A 26 14.75 21.41 -20.68
CA GLU A 26 14.07 21.11 -19.42
C GLU A 26 13.80 22.39 -18.60
N THR A 27 12.54 22.81 -18.58
CA THR A 27 12.03 23.90 -17.74
C THR A 27 11.03 23.38 -16.71
N SER A 28 10.75 24.16 -15.66
CA SER A 28 9.75 23.79 -14.65
C SER A 28 8.35 23.61 -15.26
N ALA A 29 7.98 24.48 -16.21
CA ALA A 29 6.73 24.40 -16.97
C ALA A 29 6.66 23.11 -17.79
N LEU A 30 7.74 22.76 -18.50
CA LEU A 30 7.82 21.53 -19.30
C LEU A 30 7.69 20.28 -18.41
N LYS A 31 8.35 20.26 -17.25
CA LYS A 31 8.24 19.15 -16.28
C LYS A 31 6.81 18.97 -15.78
N LYS A 32 6.12 20.07 -15.47
CA LYS A 32 4.71 20.04 -15.04
C LYS A 32 3.82 19.48 -16.15
N PHE A 33 4.03 19.92 -17.39
CA PHE A 33 3.27 19.45 -18.54
C PHE A 33 3.52 17.97 -18.86
N LYS A 34 4.78 17.52 -18.83
CA LYS A 34 5.15 16.10 -18.98
C LYS A 34 4.44 15.22 -17.93
N ARG A 35 4.40 15.65 -16.67
CA ARG A 35 3.68 14.94 -15.60
C ARG A 35 2.17 14.85 -15.86
N GLN A 36 1.56 15.90 -16.41
CA GLN A 36 0.14 15.88 -16.78
C GLN A 36 -0.12 14.84 -17.87
N LEU A 37 0.67 14.86 -18.96
CA LEU A 37 0.56 13.89 -20.05
C LEU A 37 0.85 12.45 -19.61
N GLU A 38 1.82 12.24 -18.71
CA GLU A 38 2.06 10.93 -18.10
C GLU A 38 0.86 10.44 -17.28
N GLY A 39 0.21 11.35 -16.53
CA GLY A 39 -1.04 11.08 -15.83
C GLY A 39 -2.17 10.68 -16.78
N GLU A 40 -2.35 11.42 -17.87
CA GLU A 40 -3.33 11.12 -18.92
C GLU A 40 -3.07 9.76 -19.58
N LYS A 41 -1.82 9.49 -19.97
CA LYS A 41 -1.38 8.19 -20.49
C LYS A 41 -1.74 7.05 -19.53
N SER A 42 -1.45 7.21 -18.24
CA SER A 42 -1.78 6.23 -17.21
C SER A 42 -3.29 5.99 -17.09
N ASN A 43 -4.09 7.06 -17.14
CA ASN A 43 -5.55 6.98 -17.10
C ASN A 43 -6.11 6.21 -18.31
N ILE A 44 -5.66 6.55 -19.52
CA ILE A 44 -6.08 5.88 -20.76
C ILE A 44 -5.73 4.39 -20.71
N LEU A 45 -4.51 4.04 -20.28
CA LEU A 45 -4.09 2.64 -20.11
C LEU A 45 -4.96 1.90 -19.10
N SER A 46 -5.34 2.55 -17.99
CA SER A 46 -6.26 1.96 -17.02
C SER A 46 -7.65 1.72 -17.63
N GLU A 47 -8.16 2.62 -18.46
CA GLU A 47 -9.47 2.47 -19.09
C GLU A 47 -9.48 1.36 -20.14
N ILE A 48 -8.43 1.28 -20.96
CA ILE A 48 -8.23 0.18 -21.90
C ILE A 48 -8.23 -1.13 -21.12
N LYS A 49 -7.40 -1.24 -20.08
CA LYS A 49 -7.32 -2.44 -19.24
C LYS A 49 -8.69 -2.81 -18.66
N LYS A 50 -9.43 -1.86 -18.08
CA LYS A 50 -10.78 -2.13 -17.53
C LYS A 50 -11.76 -2.66 -18.59
N SER A 51 -11.63 -2.16 -19.82
CA SER A 51 -12.50 -2.49 -20.95
C SER A 51 -12.15 -3.83 -21.62
N THR A 52 -10.88 -4.25 -21.58
CA THR A 52 -10.41 -5.52 -22.16
C THR A 52 -10.36 -6.65 -21.14
N GLN A 53 -10.33 -6.34 -19.84
CA GLN A 53 -10.15 -7.35 -18.81
C GLN A 53 -11.37 -8.28 -18.70
N THR A 54 -11.10 -9.57 -18.82
CA THR A 54 -12.13 -10.62 -18.73
C THR A 54 -12.63 -10.80 -17.30
N LYS A 55 -13.78 -11.45 -17.12
CA LYS A 55 -14.29 -11.79 -15.77
C LYS A 55 -13.29 -12.65 -14.99
N ALA A 56 -12.66 -13.62 -15.65
CA ALA A 56 -11.66 -14.50 -15.05
C ALA A 56 -10.42 -13.73 -14.56
N GLU A 57 -9.91 -12.79 -15.37
CA GLU A 57 -8.78 -11.94 -14.98
C GLU A 57 -9.12 -11.00 -13.81
N LYS A 58 -10.35 -10.45 -13.78
CA LYS A 58 -10.82 -9.63 -12.65
C LYS A 58 -10.83 -10.44 -11.35
N GLU A 59 -11.31 -11.68 -11.41
CA GLU A 59 -11.35 -12.55 -10.25
C GLU A 59 -9.94 -12.95 -9.79
N LYS A 60 -9.05 -13.34 -10.71
CA LYS A 60 -7.64 -13.63 -10.41
C LYS A 60 -6.97 -12.44 -9.71
N GLN A 61 -7.19 -11.22 -10.20
CA GLN A 61 -6.64 -10.01 -9.59
C GLN A 61 -7.22 -9.75 -8.19
N ARG A 62 -8.52 -9.97 -7.99
CA ARG A 62 -9.16 -9.85 -6.66
C ARG A 62 -8.59 -10.86 -5.68
N GLN A 63 -8.41 -12.11 -6.09
CA GLN A 63 -7.80 -13.16 -5.28
C GLN A 63 -6.37 -12.80 -4.89
N GLN A 64 -5.55 -12.34 -5.84
CA GLN A 64 -4.18 -11.87 -5.55
C GLN A 64 -4.17 -10.71 -4.54
N LYS A 65 -5.07 -9.73 -4.67
CA LYS A 65 -5.17 -8.64 -3.69
C LYS A 65 -5.55 -9.17 -2.31
N ARG A 66 -6.49 -10.12 -2.23
CA ARG A 66 -6.87 -10.77 -0.97
C ARG A 66 -5.73 -11.54 -0.34
N THR A 67 -4.98 -12.33 -1.12
CA THR A 67 -3.84 -13.10 -0.60
C THR A 67 -2.74 -12.19 -0.06
N VAL A 68 -2.40 -11.11 -0.77
CA VAL A 68 -1.44 -10.11 -0.30
C VAL A 68 -1.93 -9.42 0.97
N ALA A 69 -3.20 -9.00 1.02
CA ALA A 69 -3.78 -8.37 2.21
C ALA A 69 -3.77 -9.31 3.43
N ASN A 70 -4.13 -10.59 3.23
CA ASN A 70 -4.11 -11.61 4.27
C ASN A 70 -2.67 -11.89 4.75
N ARG A 71 -1.70 -11.95 3.84
CA ARG A 71 -0.28 -12.09 4.18
C ARG A 71 0.20 -10.92 5.03
N ASN A 72 -0.14 -9.69 4.66
CA ASN A 72 0.23 -8.49 5.41
C ASN A 72 -0.41 -8.47 6.80
N ARG A 73 -1.71 -8.81 6.90
CA ARG A 73 -2.41 -8.94 8.18
C ARG A 73 -1.78 -10.00 9.07
N SER A 74 -1.46 -11.16 8.50
CA SER A 74 -0.78 -12.26 9.21
C SER A 74 0.60 -11.85 9.71
N SER A 75 1.42 -11.19 8.88
CA SER A 75 2.74 -10.68 9.28
C SER A 75 2.64 -9.65 10.41
N LYS A 76 1.70 -8.70 10.32
CA LYS A 76 1.43 -7.73 11.39
C LYS A 76 1.02 -8.41 12.69
N ASN A 77 0.12 -9.38 12.62
CA ASN A 77 -0.31 -10.15 13.78
C ASN A 77 0.86 -10.92 14.41
N LYS A 78 1.70 -11.58 13.61
CA LYS A 78 2.92 -12.26 14.08
C LYS A 78 3.88 -11.28 14.77
N ARG A 79 4.10 -10.11 14.19
CA ARG A 79 4.96 -9.06 14.79
C ARG A 79 4.43 -8.61 16.15
N VAL A 80 3.13 -8.30 16.23
CA VAL A 80 2.49 -7.91 17.50
C VAL A 80 2.56 -9.04 18.52
N TRP A 81 2.32 -10.28 18.09
CA TRP A 81 2.40 -11.45 18.96
C TRP A 81 3.80 -11.65 19.55
N ASN A 82 4.82 -11.60 18.71
CA ASN A 82 6.21 -11.75 19.14
C ASN A 82 6.62 -10.63 20.11
N TYR A 83 6.21 -9.40 19.82
CA TYR A 83 6.45 -8.25 20.69
C TYR A 83 5.78 -8.39 22.06
N VAL A 84 4.52 -8.82 22.10
CA VAL A 84 3.81 -9.09 23.38
C VAL A 84 4.47 -10.25 24.13
N LYS A 85 4.90 -11.29 23.42
CA LYS A 85 5.62 -12.44 24.01
C LYS A 85 6.96 -12.05 24.63
N SER A 86 7.75 -11.19 23.98
CA SER A 86 9.04 -10.76 24.54
C SER A 86 8.83 -9.91 25.79
N ILE A 87 7.82 -9.04 25.80
CA ILE A 87 7.44 -8.27 27.00
C ILE A 87 7.02 -9.20 28.14
N GLN A 88 6.18 -10.20 27.85
CA GLN A 88 5.79 -11.19 28.85
C GLN A 88 7.02 -11.91 29.41
N LYS A 89 7.88 -12.44 28.53
CA LYS A 89 9.06 -13.21 28.94
C LYS A 89 10.02 -12.41 29.80
N ASN A 90 10.28 -11.15 29.46
CA ASN A 90 11.35 -10.36 30.06
C ASN A 90 10.91 -9.53 31.26
N TYR A 91 9.67 -9.04 31.28
CA TYR A 91 9.19 -8.11 32.31
C TYR A 91 8.03 -8.65 33.15
N TYR A 92 7.14 -9.45 32.56
CA TYR A 92 5.90 -9.88 33.21
C TYR A 92 5.59 -11.37 33.00
N PRO A 93 6.44 -12.31 33.45
CA PRO A 93 6.30 -13.74 33.14
C PRO A 93 5.04 -14.37 33.72
N LYS A 94 4.53 -13.81 34.83
CA LYS A 94 3.30 -14.28 35.50
C LYS A 94 2.01 -13.72 34.89
N LYS A 95 2.08 -12.63 34.10
CA LYS A 95 0.88 -12.03 33.48
C LYS A 95 0.49 -12.81 32.22
N PRO A 96 -0.80 -13.05 31.95
CA PRO A 96 -1.23 -13.68 30.71
C PRO A 96 -1.05 -12.76 29.50
N LEU A 97 -0.70 -13.34 28.35
CA LEU A 97 -0.51 -12.61 27.08
C LEU A 97 -1.69 -11.74 26.67
N LYS A 98 -2.91 -12.15 27.04
CA LYS A 98 -4.15 -11.41 26.75
C LYS A 98 -4.17 -10.04 27.43
N GLU A 99 -3.72 -9.95 28.68
CA GLU A 99 -3.67 -8.70 29.44
C GLU A 99 -2.62 -7.74 28.89
N ILE A 100 -1.44 -8.26 28.55
CA ILE A 100 -0.37 -7.46 27.93
C ILE A 100 -0.83 -6.95 26.56
N ARG A 101 -1.55 -7.76 25.79
CA ARG A 101 -2.13 -7.31 24.51
C ARG A 101 -3.20 -6.22 24.68
N THR A 102 -4.04 -6.33 25.71
CA THR A 102 -5.01 -5.28 26.05
C THR A 102 -4.31 -4.00 26.49
N SER A 103 -3.26 -4.13 27.29
CA SER A 103 -2.42 -3.00 27.74
C SER A 103 -1.71 -2.32 26.55
N LEU A 104 -1.21 -3.10 25.59
CA LEU A 104 -0.62 -2.56 24.35
C LEU A 104 -1.64 -1.76 23.53
N ARG A 105 -2.91 -2.20 23.52
CA ARG A 105 -3.98 -1.43 22.86
C ARG A 105 -4.20 -0.10 23.58
N LYS A 106 -4.30 -0.10 24.92
CA LYS A 106 -4.43 1.12 25.74
C LYS A 106 -3.27 2.08 25.53
N HIS A 107 -2.03 1.59 25.62
CA HIS A 107 -0.80 2.36 25.37
C HIS A 107 -0.81 3.04 24.00
N ARG A 108 -1.18 2.32 22.93
CA ARG A 108 -1.29 2.90 21.57
C ARG A 108 -2.39 3.95 21.42
N GLN A 109 -3.36 3.97 22.33
CA GLN A 109 -4.45 4.94 22.37
C GLN A 109 -4.13 6.12 23.30
N GLY A 110 -2.97 6.13 23.96
CA GLY A 110 -2.62 7.14 24.96
C GLY A 110 -3.41 6.98 26.27
N LEU A 111 -3.96 5.79 26.53
CA LEU A 111 -4.68 5.48 27.76
C LEU A 111 -3.74 4.86 28.80
N ASP A 112 -4.04 5.12 30.07
CA ASP A 112 -3.31 4.56 31.20
C ASP A 112 -3.30 3.02 31.16
N ASN A 113 -2.15 2.45 31.48
CA ASN A 113 -1.92 1.01 31.43
C ASN A 113 -0.92 0.54 32.48
N ASP A 114 -1.04 -0.73 32.88
CA ASP A 114 -0.30 -1.32 34.01
C ASP A 114 1.08 -1.90 33.61
N VAL A 115 1.59 -1.52 32.44
CA VAL A 115 2.86 -2.02 31.88
C VAL A 115 3.80 -0.83 31.76
N SER A 116 5.01 -0.97 32.31
CA SER A 116 6.01 0.09 32.31
C SER A 116 6.41 0.49 30.87
N ASP A 117 6.59 1.79 30.66
CA ASP A 117 7.08 2.36 29.39
C ASP A 117 8.41 1.78 28.92
N VAL A 118 9.26 1.35 29.86
CA VAL A 118 10.54 0.69 29.54
C VAL A 118 10.30 -0.61 28.78
N ALA A 119 9.29 -1.39 29.17
CA ALA A 119 8.94 -2.64 28.50
C ALA A 119 8.39 -2.39 27.09
N TRP A 120 7.73 -1.25 26.84
CA TRP A 120 7.26 -0.88 25.52
C TRP A 120 8.39 -0.43 24.58
N ARG A 121 9.37 0.32 25.09
CA ARG A 121 10.49 0.82 24.30
C ARG A 121 11.53 -0.26 24.01
N ASN A 122 11.80 -1.13 24.98
CA ASN A 122 12.78 -2.19 24.84
C ASN A 122 12.18 -3.55 25.26
N PRO A 123 11.40 -4.20 24.39
CA PRO A 123 10.68 -5.43 24.72
C PRO A 123 11.59 -6.66 24.83
N SER A 124 12.85 -6.56 24.39
CA SER A 124 13.89 -7.58 24.50
C SER A 124 15.23 -6.89 24.79
N PRO A 125 15.49 -6.59 26.08
CA PRO A 125 16.76 -6.00 26.49
C PRO A 125 17.96 -6.92 26.21
#